data_AF-A0A7C5EHN9-F1
#
_entry.id   AF-A0A7C5EHN9-F1
#
_cell.length_a   1.000
_cell.length_b   1.000
_cell.length_c   1.000
_cell.angle_alpha   90.00
_cell.angle_beta   90.00
_cell.angle_gamma   90.00
#
_symmetry.space_group_name_H-M   'P 1'
#
loop_
_entity.id
_entity.type
_entity.pdbx_description
1 polymer ?
#
loop_
_entity_poly.entity_id
_entity_poly.type
_entity_poly.pdbx_seq_one_letter_code
_entity_poly.pdbx_strand_id
1 'polypeptide(L)'
;MPLVVILFGVLAILVIVLIGIFFYFLNVWIRALMSGAHVSIGSLIGMKLRRVPPSLIVDARIRSIKAGLDVSTDMLEAHYLAGGDVDNVVNALIAADKANIDLSFQRAAAMNLAGRDVLEAVTTSVIPKVIDCPDPSKSGTTMLDAVAKDGIRLLVKARVTVRTNLERLVGGAGQDTIIARVGQGIVSAIGSSATYKDVLENPDFISRKVLESGLDSQTAFEIVSIDIADISVAGTGAKDVANVGAMLETERAEADKKLRQAEAEGRRVMAVAMEQEMKARTQEMQAKLVEAQAEVPRAMAQALREGKLGVMDYYRLQNIEADTTMRRSISGEEKSRETESR
;
A
#
# COMPACT_ATOMS: atom_id res chain seq x y z
N MET A 1 -78.58 27.82 39.11
CA MET A 1 -78.50 27.93 37.64
C MET A 1 -77.08 27.84 37.08
N PRO A 2 -76.04 28.57 37.56
CA PRO A 2 -74.71 28.53 36.92
C PRO A 2 -74.01 27.16 37.11
N LEU A 3 -74.18 26.53 38.27
CA LEU A 3 -73.52 25.26 38.60
C LEU A 3 -74.04 24.07 37.77
N VAL A 4 -75.33 24.08 37.42
CA VAL A 4 -75.96 23.05 36.56
C VAL A 4 -75.49 23.20 35.12
N VAL A 5 -75.39 24.43 34.60
CA VAL A 5 -74.87 24.70 33.25
C VAL A 5 -73.39 24.30 33.14
N ILE A 6 -72.59 24.57 34.18
CA ILE A 6 -71.19 24.13 34.25
C ILE A 6 -71.10 22.60 34.27
N LEU A 7 -71.94 21.91 35.06
CA LEU A 7 -71.96 20.44 35.12
C LEU A 7 -72.36 19.79 33.79
N PHE A 8 -73.39 20.30 33.12
CA PHE A 8 -73.79 19.85 31.78
C PHE A 8 -72.72 20.16 30.72
N GLY A 9 -72.05 21.32 30.82
CA GLY A 9 -70.93 21.68 29.96
C GLY A 9 -69.74 20.71 30.12
N VAL A 10 -69.37 20.37 31.35
CA VAL A 10 -68.31 19.39 31.65
C VAL A 10 -68.69 17.98 31.16
N LEU A 11 -69.94 17.56 31.36
CA LEU A 11 -70.44 16.28 30.88
C LEU A 11 -70.43 16.20 29.35
N ALA A 12 -70.83 17.27 28.66
CA ALA A 12 -70.79 17.34 27.20
C ALA A 12 -69.35 17.24 26.66
N ILE A 13 -68.39 17.92 27.31
CA ILE A 13 -66.97 17.82 26.95
C ILE A 13 -66.45 16.39 27.17
N LEU A 14 -66.80 15.75 28.28
CA LEU A 14 -66.41 14.36 28.58
C LEU A 14 -66.94 13.38 27.51
N VAL A 15 -68.20 13.54 27.10
CA VAL A 15 -68.81 12.71 26.05
C VAL A 15 -68.11 12.92 24.71
N ILE A 16 -67.79 14.16 24.34
CA ILE A 16 -67.05 14.47 23.10
C ILE A 16 -65.66 13.82 23.10
N VAL A 17 -64.94 13.90 24.22
CA VAL A 17 -63.62 13.24 24.37
C VAL A 17 -63.73 11.72 24.23
N LEU A 18 -64.73 11.11 24.87
CA LEU A 18 -64.95 9.67 24.82
C LEU A 18 -65.31 9.20 23.41
N ILE A 19 -66.14 9.96 22.70
CA ILE A 19 -66.46 9.75 21.27
C ILE A 19 -65.18 9.86 20.41
N GLY A 20 -64.34 10.87 20.66
CA GLY A 20 -63.08 11.05 19.94
C GLY A 20 -62.12 9.86 20.11
N ILE A 21 -61.99 9.34 21.34
CA ILE A 21 -61.18 8.14 21.62
C ILE A 21 -61.76 6.92 20.90
N PHE A 22 -63.08 6.74 20.92
CA PHE A 22 -63.75 5.64 20.23
C PHE A 22 -63.49 5.67 18.72
N PHE A 23 -63.63 6.83 18.07
CA PHE A 23 -63.35 6.98 16.63
C PHE A 23 -61.86 6.73 16.28
N TYR A 24 -60.93 7.09 17.16
CA TYR A 24 -59.52 6.78 16.97
C TYR A 24 -59.28 5.26 16.87
N PHE A 25 -59.78 4.48 17.83
CA PHE A 25 -59.63 3.03 17.83
C PHE A 25 -60.39 2.37 16.69
N LEU A 26 -61.60 2.86 16.38
CA LEU A 26 -62.41 2.36 15.27
C LEU A 26 -61.68 2.53 13.93
N ASN A 27 -61.04 3.68 13.69
CA ASN A 27 -60.29 3.91 12.46
C ASN A 27 -59.10 2.94 12.32
N VAL A 28 -58.31 2.75 13.38
CA VAL A 28 -57.19 1.79 13.37
C VAL A 28 -57.69 0.36 13.14
N TRP A 29 -58.79 -0.03 13.80
CA TRP A 29 -59.38 -1.36 13.66
C TRP A 29 -59.91 -1.63 12.25
N ILE A 30 -60.63 -0.66 11.65
CA ILE A 30 -61.14 -0.77 10.27
C ILE A 30 -59.98 -0.95 9.29
N ARG A 31 -58.89 -0.19 9.43
CA ARG A 31 -57.69 -0.34 8.57
C ARG A 31 -57.09 -1.74 8.66
N ALA A 32 -57.00 -2.30 9.86
CA ALA A 32 -56.51 -3.64 10.09
C ALA A 32 -57.41 -4.69 9.40
N LEU A 33 -58.73 -4.58 9.60
CA LEU A 33 -59.73 -5.47 9.03
C LEU A 33 -59.74 -5.46 7.50
N MET A 34 -59.79 -4.27 6.89
CA MET A 34 -59.78 -4.11 5.42
C MET A 34 -58.51 -4.66 4.77
N SER A 35 -57.41 -4.69 5.53
CA SER A 35 -56.12 -5.17 5.04
C SER A 35 -55.92 -6.68 5.20
N GLY A 36 -56.85 -7.38 5.87
CA GLY A 36 -56.71 -8.80 6.24
C GLY A 36 -55.86 -9.04 7.51
N ALA A 37 -55.43 -7.96 8.18
CA ALA A 37 -54.67 -7.98 9.43
C ALA A 37 -55.63 -7.99 10.63
N HIS A 38 -56.17 -9.17 10.95
CA HIS A 38 -57.17 -9.30 12.02
C HIS A 38 -56.55 -8.94 13.39
N VAL A 39 -57.03 -7.85 13.99
CA VAL A 39 -56.68 -7.42 15.36
C VAL A 39 -57.97 -7.17 16.13
N SER A 40 -58.06 -7.67 17.35
CA SER A 40 -59.25 -7.46 18.19
C SER A 40 -59.28 -6.05 18.78
N ILE A 41 -60.48 -5.49 18.96
CA ILE A 41 -60.64 -4.17 19.62
C ILE A 41 -60.08 -4.20 21.06
N GLY A 42 -60.23 -5.34 21.75
CA GLY A 42 -59.64 -5.56 23.07
C GLY A 42 -58.12 -5.49 23.06
N SER A 43 -57.46 -6.02 22.02
CA SER A 43 -56.01 -5.92 21.85
C SER A 43 -55.56 -4.47 21.66
N LEU A 44 -56.29 -3.65 20.89
CA LEU A 44 -55.94 -2.24 20.67
C LEU A 44 -56.03 -1.42 21.97
N ILE A 45 -57.05 -1.68 22.78
CA ILE A 45 -57.19 -1.06 24.11
C ILE A 45 -56.06 -1.54 25.03
N GLY A 46 -55.75 -2.84 24.99
CA GLY A 46 -54.64 -3.44 25.74
C GLY A 46 -53.28 -2.80 25.42
N MET A 47 -52.98 -2.60 24.13
CA MET A 47 -51.76 -1.91 23.68
C MET A 47 -51.67 -0.51 24.29
N LYS A 48 -52.76 0.27 24.24
CA LYS A 48 -52.78 1.62 24.80
C LYS A 48 -52.53 1.62 26.31
N LEU A 49 -53.08 0.64 27.04
CA LEU A 49 -52.87 0.48 28.48
C LEU A 49 -51.40 0.12 28.80
N ARG A 50 -50.76 -0.70 27.96
CA ARG A 50 -49.32 -1.03 28.04
C ARG A 50 -48.40 0.05 27.48
N ARG A 51 -48.93 1.21 27.10
CA ARG A 51 -48.20 2.34 26.47
C ARG A 51 -47.56 2.02 25.12
N VAL A 52 -48.12 1.06 24.39
CA VAL A 52 -47.73 0.74 23.00
C VAL A 52 -48.65 1.50 22.04
N PRO A 53 -48.11 2.22 21.03
CA PRO A 53 -48.92 2.94 20.05
C PRO A 53 -49.64 1.96 19.11
N PRO A 54 -50.99 1.84 19.16
CA PRO A 54 -51.71 0.83 18.38
C PRO A 54 -51.61 1.04 16.87
N SER A 55 -51.50 2.30 16.41
CA SER A 55 -51.34 2.63 14.99
C SER A 55 -50.05 2.04 14.41
N LEU A 56 -48.92 2.17 15.11
CA LEU A 56 -47.63 1.67 14.66
C LEU A 56 -47.66 0.15 14.46
N ILE A 57 -48.17 -0.58 15.47
CA ILE A 57 -48.22 -2.06 15.44
C ILE A 57 -49.16 -2.55 14.34
N VAL A 58 -50.31 -1.91 14.18
CA VAL A 58 -51.27 -2.28 13.12
C VAL A 58 -50.69 -1.98 11.74
N ASP A 59 -50.08 -0.82 11.52
CA ASP A 59 -49.49 -0.45 10.23
C ASP A 59 -48.30 -1.38 9.88
N ALA A 60 -47.50 -1.76 10.87
CA ALA A 60 -46.46 -2.78 10.73
C ALA A 60 -47.04 -4.17 10.40
N ARG A 61 -48.10 -4.60 11.10
CA ARG A 61 -48.77 -5.89 10.83
C ARG A 61 -49.39 -5.94 9.43
N ILE A 62 -50.03 -4.85 9.00
CA ILE A 62 -50.58 -4.71 7.65
C ILE A 62 -49.46 -4.90 6.62
N ARG A 63 -48.33 -4.21 6.78
CA ARG A 63 -47.18 -4.36 5.87
C ARG A 63 -46.65 -5.79 5.84
N SER A 64 -46.48 -6.45 6.98
CA SER A 64 -46.03 -7.84 7.04
C SER A 64 -46.97 -8.79 6.29
N ILE A 65 -48.28 -8.74 6.55
CA ILE A 65 -49.27 -9.61 5.89
C ILE A 65 -49.32 -9.34 4.39
N LYS A 66 -49.33 -8.06 3.97
CA LYS A 66 -49.34 -7.70 2.55
C LYS A 66 -48.07 -8.15 1.81
N ALA A 67 -46.96 -8.30 2.53
CA ALA A 67 -45.73 -8.86 1.99
C ALA A 67 -45.71 -10.40 1.95
N GLY A 68 -46.67 -11.08 2.60
CA GLY A 68 -46.73 -12.53 2.72
C GLY A 68 -46.06 -13.08 3.99
N LEU A 69 -45.67 -12.21 4.92
CA LEU A 69 -44.99 -12.58 6.16
C LEU A 69 -46.00 -12.83 7.29
N ASP A 70 -45.91 -13.99 7.93
CA ASP A 70 -46.72 -14.31 9.12
C ASP A 70 -46.03 -13.86 10.41
N VAL A 71 -46.12 -12.56 10.70
CA VAL A 71 -45.61 -11.97 11.95
C VAL A 71 -46.76 -11.67 12.88
N SER A 72 -46.82 -12.31 14.05
CA SER A 72 -47.92 -12.09 14.99
C SER A 72 -47.95 -10.67 15.57
N THR A 73 -49.14 -10.19 15.95
CA THR A 73 -49.32 -8.87 16.57
C THR A 73 -48.64 -8.80 17.94
N ASP A 74 -48.67 -9.91 18.69
CA ASP A 74 -48.04 -10.03 20.00
C ASP A 74 -46.50 -9.98 19.91
N MET A 75 -45.91 -10.54 18.84
CA MET A 75 -44.47 -10.43 18.58
C MET A 75 -44.03 -8.99 18.31
N LEU A 76 -44.80 -8.25 17.50
CA LEU A 76 -44.54 -6.83 17.21
C LEU A 76 -44.66 -5.98 18.48
N GLU A 77 -45.69 -6.25 19.28
CA GLU A 77 -45.90 -5.58 20.56
C GLU A 77 -44.77 -5.88 21.55
N ALA A 78 -44.37 -7.15 21.68
CA ALA A 78 -43.28 -7.56 22.56
C ALA A 78 -41.94 -6.91 22.17
N HIS A 79 -41.66 -6.81 20.86
CA HIS A 79 -40.45 -6.15 20.36
C HIS A 79 -40.45 -4.65 20.69
N TYR A 80 -41.58 -3.96 20.50
CA TYR A 80 -41.72 -2.56 20.88
C TYR A 80 -41.53 -2.34 22.40
N LEU A 81 -42.12 -3.21 23.22
CA LEU A 81 -41.98 -3.16 24.68
C LEU A 81 -40.54 -3.43 25.14
N ALA A 82 -39.77 -4.22 24.39
CA ALA A 82 -38.35 -4.42 24.60
C ALA A 82 -37.49 -3.20 24.20
N GLY A 83 -38.10 -2.14 23.65
CA GLY A 83 -37.41 -0.92 23.20
C GLY A 83 -36.88 -1.01 21.77
N GLY A 84 -37.32 -2.00 20.99
CA GLY A 84 -36.91 -2.17 19.60
C GLY A 84 -37.68 -1.31 18.61
N ASP A 85 -37.09 -1.10 17.44
CA ASP A 85 -37.70 -0.45 16.28
C ASP A 85 -38.46 -1.49 15.44
N VAL A 86 -39.80 -1.41 15.52
CA VAL A 86 -40.71 -2.30 14.79
C VAL A 86 -40.68 -2.05 13.28
N ASP A 87 -40.56 -0.78 12.87
CA ASP A 87 -40.60 -0.41 11.46
C ASP A 87 -39.35 -0.87 10.72
N ASN A 88 -38.18 -0.68 11.34
CA ASN A 88 -36.90 -1.17 10.79
C ASN A 88 -36.94 -2.68 10.60
N VAL A 89 -37.37 -3.44 11.62
CA VAL A 89 -37.44 -4.91 11.57
C VAL A 89 -38.42 -5.41 10.50
N VAL A 90 -39.63 -4.85 10.42
CA VAL A 90 -40.61 -5.26 9.41
C VAL A 90 -40.11 -4.95 8.00
N ASN A 91 -39.57 -3.74 7.78
CA ASN A 91 -39.02 -3.39 6.47
C ASN A 91 -37.84 -4.31 6.09
N ALA A 92 -36.97 -4.67 7.05
CA ALA A 92 -35.86 -5.59 6.83
C ALA A 92 -36.34 -7.01 6.47
N LEU A 93 -37.38 -7.51 7.15
CA LEU A 93 -37.97 -8.82 6.83
C LEU A 93 -38.59 -8.84 5.43
N ILE A 94 -39.28 -7.77 5.03
CA ILE A 94 -39.84 -7.64 3.68
C ILE A 94 -38.71 -7.62 2.65
N ALA A 95 -37.64 -6.86 2.90
CA ALA A 95 -36.49 -6.83 2.00
C ALA A 95 -35.80 -8.20 1.90
N ALA A 96 -35.68 -8.92 3.02
CA ALA A 96 -35.09 -10.26 3.06
C ALA A 96 -35.92 -11.28 2.27
N ASP A 97 -37.25 -11.29 2.45
CA ASP A 97 -38.18 -12.15 1.69
C ASP A 97 -38.08 -11.89 0.18
N LYS A 98 -38.08 -10.63 -0.24
CA LYS A 98 -37.96 -10.27 -1.67
C LYS A 98 -36.60 -10.61 -2.26
N ALA A 99 -35.56 -10.68 -1.43
CA ALA A 99 -34.23 -11.12 -1.81
C ALA A 99 -33.99 -12.62 -1.61
N ASN A 100 -35.01 -13.40 -1.23
CA ASN A 100 -34.94 -14.84 -0.95
C ASN A 100 -33.89 -15.18 0.13
N ILE A 101 -33.80 -14.35 1.17
CA ILE A 101 -32.94 -14.53 2.33
C ILE A 101 -33.78 -15.03 3.51
N ASP A 102 -33.39 -16.16 4.10
CA ASP A 102 -34.06 -16.70 5.29
C ASP A 102 -33.70 -15.88 6.54
N LEU A 103 -34.61 -14.97 6.91
CA LEU A 103 -34.50 -14.14 8.11
C LEU A 103 -35.79 -14.27 8.93
N SER A 104 -35.69 -14.89 10.10
CA SER A 104 -36.82 -14.99 11.03
C SER A 104 -37.02 -13.70 11.82
N PHE A 105 -38.27 -13.46 12.26
CA PHE A 105 -38.60 -12.31 13.10
C PHE A 105 -37.76 -12.25 14.38
N GLN A 106 -37.56 -13.39 15.06
CA GLN A 106 -36.75 -13.42 16.29
C GLN A 106 -35.30 -13.01 16.04
N ARG A 107 -34.72 -13.41 14.90
CA ARG A 107 -33.34 -13.04 14.53
C ARG A 107 -33.25 -11.56 14.21
N ALA A 108 -34.17 -11.02 13.42
CA ALA A 108 -34.22 -9.61 13.09
C ALA A 108 -34.43 -8.74 14.36
N ALA A 109 -35.34 -9.16 15.25
CA ALA A 109 -35.56 -8.50 16.54
C ALA A 109 -34.29 -8.49 17.40
N ALA A 110 -33.58 -9.63 17.51
CA ALA A 110 -32.33 -9.72 18.26
C ALA A 110 -31.23 -8.81 17.70
N MET A 111 -31.11 -8.70 16.36
CA MET A 111 -30.16 -7.78 15.72
C MET A 111 -30.49 -6.31 16.05
N ASN A 112 -31.77 -5.95 15.99
CA ASN A 112 -32.21 -4.60 16.30
C ASN A 112 -31.99 -4.23 17.77
N LEU A 113 -32.30 -5.14 18.70
CA LEU A 113 -32.05 -4.96 20.13
C LEU A 113 -30.55 -4.89 20.46
N ALA A 114 -29.69 -5.51 19.65
CA ALA A 114 -28.24 -5.37 19.74
C ALA A 114 -27.73 -4.01 19.21
N GLY A 115 -28.62 -3.10 18.80
CA GLY A 115 -28.28 -1.77 18.29
C GLY A 115 -27.71 -1.79 16.87
N ARG A 116 -28.01 -2.83 16.08
CA ARG A 116 -27.65 -2.90 14.65
C ARG A 116 -28.83 -2.48 13.78
N ASP A 117 -28.54 -1.79 12.69
CA ASP A 117 -29.53 -1.50 11.65
C ASP A 117 -29.77 -2.77 10.81
N VAL A 118 -30.93 -3.39 11.00
CA VAL A 118 -31.28 -4.66 10.36
C VAL A 118 -31.58 -4.44 8.88
N LEU A 119 -32.21 -3.32 8.54
CA LEU A 119 -32.53 -2.97 7.17
C LEU A 119 -31.25 -2.70 6.36
N GLU A 120 -30.30 -1.94 6.91
CA GLU A 120 -28.99 -1.75 6.25
C GLU A 120 -28.25 -3.09 6.11
N ALA A 121 -28.29 -3.94 7.14
CA ALA A 121 -27.66 -5.25 7.12
C ALA A 121 -28.21 -6.16 6.01
N VAL A 122 -29.52 -6.27 5.87
CA VAL A 122 -30.16 -7.03 4.79
C VAL A 122 -29.82 -6.43 3.43
N THR A 123 -29.94 -5.11 3.29
CA THR A 123 -29.63 -4.41 2.03
C THR A 123 -28.19 -4.67 1.59
N THR A 124 -27.24 -4.59 2.53
CA THR A 124 -25.82 -4.84 2.28
C THR A 124 -25.51 -6.32 2.00
N SER A 125 -26.38 -7.23 2.46
CA SER A 125 -26.26 -8.66 2.13
C SER A 125 -26.63 -8.93 0.67
N VAL A 126 -27.59 -8.18 0.12
CA VAL A 126 -28.05 -8.27 -1.28
C VAL A 126 -27.16 -7.48 -2.23
N ILE A 127 -26.84 -6.23 -1.84
CA ILE A 127 -26.04 -5.29 -2.60
C ILE A 127 -24.75 -5.04 -1.81
N PRO A 128 -23.63 -5.67 -2.20
CA PRO A 128 -22.36 -5.48 -1.50
C PRO A 128 -21.95 -4.01 -1.43
N LYS A 129 -21.35 -3.61 -0.32
CA LYS A 129 -20.88 -2.25 -0.05
C LYS A 129 -19.37 -2.20 -0.26
N VAL A 130 -18.90 -1.15 -0.92
CA VAL A 130 -17.46 -0.91 -1.11
C VAL A 130 -16.94 -0.01 0.01
N ILE A 131 -15.83 -0.43 0.63
CA ILE A 131 -15.17 0.26 1.73
C ILE A 131 -13.71 0.50 1.33
N ASP A 132 -13.23 1.73 1.52
CA ASP A 132 -11.83 2.06 1.28
C ASP A 132 -10.93 1.55 2.44
N CYS A 133 -9.76 0.99 2.08
CA CYS A 133 -8.72 0.56 3.00
C CYS A 133 -7.40 1.27 2.61
N PRO A 134 -6.92 2.26 3.38
CA PRO A 134 -7.45 2.75 4.66
C PRO A 134 -8.65 3.69 4.48
N ASP A 135 -9.51 3.79 5.50
CA ASP A 135 -10.65 4.72 5.48
C ASP A 135 -10.15 6.17 5.65
N PRO A 136 -10.33 7.05 4.65
CA PRO A 136 -9.83 8.42 4.69
C PRO A 136 -10.48 9.25 5.81
N SER A 137 -11.67 8.88 6.29
CA SER A 137 -12.37 9.60 7.35
C SER A 137 -11.80 9.34 8.73
N LYS A 138 -11.12 8.19 8.91
CA LYS A 138 -10.66 7.71 10.23
C LYS A 138 -9.14 7.66 10.35
N SER A 139 -8.43 7.34 9.28
CA SER A 139 -7.00 6.99 9.34
C SER A 139 -6.07 8.20 9.24
N GLY A 140 -6.54 9.40 8.85
CA GLY A 140 -5.70 10.58 8.60
C GLY A 140 -4.73 10.45 7.42
N THR A 141 -4.45 9.21 6.99
CA THR A 141 -3.70 8.79 5.81
C THR A 141 -4.65 8.22 4.76
N THR A 142 -4.38 8.53 3.49
CA THR A 142 -5.18 8.07 2.33
C THR A 142 -4.69 6.75 1.74
N MET A 143 -3.49 6.30 2.12
CA MET A 143 -2.83 5.11 1.60
C MET A 143 -2.17 4.32 2.75
N LEU A 144 -2.10 3.01 2.59
CA LEU A 144 -1.32 2.10 3.44
C LEU A 144 0.16 2.19 3.05
N ASP A 145 1.03 2.23 4.05
CA ASP A 145 2.48 2.20 3.86
C ASP A 145 3.01 0.77 4.09
N ALA A 146 3.73 0.23 3.11
CA ALA A 146 4.36 -1.08 3.19
C ALA A 146 5.75 -1.07 2.52
N VAL A 147 6.67 -1.91 3.01
CA VAL A 147 8.04 -2.00 2.50
C VAL A 147 8.29 -3.41 1.97
N ALA A 148 8.76 -3.54 0.73
CA ALA A 148 9.16 -4.82 0.13
C ALA A 148 10.55 -5.27 0.63
N LYS A 149 10.95 -6.53 0.38
CA LYS A 149 12.23 -7.07 0.88
C LYS A 149 13.48 -6.35 0.36
N ASP A 150 13.37 -5.67 -0.77
CA ASP A 150 14.41 -4.82 -1.34
C ASP A 150 14.53 -3.44 -0.68
N GLY A 151 13.71 -3.16 0.34
CA GLY A 151 13.76 -1.92 1.12
C GLY A 151 13.08 -0.74 0.42
N ILE A 152 12.32 -0.98 -0.64
CA ILE A 152 11.52 0.05 -1.31
C ILE A 152 10.12 0.11 -0.69
N ARG A 153 9.70 1.34 -0.42
CA ARG A 153 8.42 1.66 0.19
C ARG A 153 7.35 1.88 -0.87
N LEU A 154 6.21 1.25 -0.67
CA LEU A 154 5.04 1.31 -1.53
C LEU A 154 3.87 1.89 -0.73
N LEU A 155 3.16 2.83 -1.35
CA LEU A 155 1.90 3.37 -0.88
C LEU A 155 0.77 2.70 -1.66
N VAL A 156 -0.16 2.07 -0.94
CA VAL A 156 -1.23 1.28 -1.55
C VAL A 156 -2.59 1.73 -1.03
N LYS A 157 -3.53 1.94 -1.94
CA LYS A 157 -4.95 2.11 -1.60
C LYS A 157 -5.73 0.92 -2.14
N ALA A 158 -6.50 0.27 -1.27
CA ALA A 158 -7.38 -0.84 -1.65
C ALA A 158 -8.86 -0.48 -1.44
N ARG A 159 -9.73 -1.11 -2.23
CA ARG A 159 -11.17 -1.13 -2.08
C ARG A 159 -11.61 -2.53 -1.72
N VAL A 160 -12.31 -2.66 -0.61
CA VAL A 160 -12.83 -3.93 -0.11
C VAL A 160 -14.32 -3.95 -0.33
N THR A 161 -14.78 -4.88 -1.15
CA THR A 161 -16.21 -5.13 -1.34
C THR A 161 -16.67 -6.13 -0.29
N VAL A 162 -17.55 -5.71 0.61
CA VAL A 162 -18.06 -6.54 1.70
C VAL A 162 -19.56 -6.74 1.58
N ARG A 163 -20.05 -7.89 2.01
CA ARG A 163 -21.46 -8.17 2.22
C ARG A 163 -21.73 -8.54 3.67
N THR A 164 -22.91 -8.24 4.18
CA THR A 164 -23.22 -8.57 5.58
C THR A 164 -23.55 -10.05 5.73
N ASN A 165 -22.94 -10.68 6.73
CA ASN A 165 -23.29 -12.03 7.17
C ASN A 165 -24.33 -11.94 8.31
N LEU A 166 -25.59 -12.23 7.97
CA LEU A 166 -26.73 -12.14 8.88
C LEU A 166 -26.70 -13.19 10.01
N GLU A 167 -25.88 -14.23 9.93
CA GLU A 167 -25.73 -15.20 11.04
C GLU A 167 -24.82 -14.65 12.13
N ARG A 168 -23.80 -13.88 11.75
CA ARG A 168 -22.75 -13.38 12.64
C ARG A 168 -22.86 -11.89 12.96
N LEU A 169 -23.95 -11.25 12.56
CA LEU A 169 -24.15 -9.81 12.76
C LEU A 169 -24.16 -9.40 14.24
N VAL A 170 -24.68 -10.27 15.11
CA VAL A 170 -24.67 -10.07 16.57
C VAL A 170 -23.43 -10.73 17.15
N GLY A 171 -22.58 -9.94 17.81
CA GLY A 171 -21.33 -10.41 18.43
C GLY A 171 -20.13 -10.52 17.49
N GLY A 172 -20.32 -10.41 16.17
CA GLY A 172 -19.24 -10.34 15.20
C GLY A 172 -18.50 -9.01 15.20
N ALA A 173 -17.24 -9.03 14.78
CA ALA A 173 -16.44 -7.83 14.61
C ALA A 173 -16.95 -6.94 13.46
N GLY A 174 -16.87 -5.63 13.64
CA GLY A 174 -17.39 -4.63 12.69
C GLY A 174 -16.46 -4.34 11.51
N GLN A 175 -16.84 -3.35 10.70
CA GLN A 175 -16.09 -2.93 9.51
C GLN A 175 -14.66 -2.50 9.84
N ASP A 176 -14.46 -1.80 10.96
CA ASP A 176 -13.16 -1.29 11.38
C ASP A 176 -12.14 -2.41 11.59
N THR A 177 -12.58 -3.55 12.13
CA THR A 177 -11.73 -4.73 12.29
C THR A 177 -11.37 -5.36 10.96
N ILE A 178 -12.30 -5.39 9.99
CA ILE A 178 -12.03 -5.90 8.65
C ILE A 178 -11.01 -5.01 7.93
N ILE A 179 -11.18 -3.69 7.98
CA ILE A 179 -10.23 -2.73 7.36
C ILE A 179 -8.84 -2.93 7.96
N ALA A 180 -8.73 -3.08 9.28
CA ALA A 180 -7.45 -3.30 9.95
C ALA A 180 -6.80 -4.63 9.56
N ARG A 181 -7.59 -5.73 9.52
CA ARG A 181 -7.10 -7.07 9.13
C ARG A 181 -6.70 -7.13 7.66
N VAL A 182 -7.49 -6.54 6.78
CA VAL A 182 -7.16 -6.42 5.35
C VAL A 182 -5.93 -5.55 5.16
N GLY A 183 -5.83 -4.41 5.85
CA GLY A 183 -4.64 -3.57 5.82
C GLY A 183 -3.39 -4.31 6.26
N GLN A 184 -3.46 -5.05 7.37
CA GLN A 184 -2.37 -5.91 7.85
C GLN A 184 -2.01 -6.99 6.82
N GLY A 185 -3.02 -7.64 6.21
CA GLY A 185 -2.82 -8.62 5.17
C GLY A 185 -2.09 -8.05 3.96
N ILE A 186 -2.50 -6.87 3.49
CA ILE A 186 -1.87 -6.16 2.36
C ILE A 186 -0.41 -5.83 2.68
N VAL A 187 -0.15 -5.25 3.86
CA VAL A 187 1.22 -4.92 4.30
C VAL A 187 2.09 -6.18 4.38
N SER A 188 1.54 -7.29 4.89
CA SER A 188 2.24 -8.58 4.95
C SER A 188 2.51 -9.17 3.57
N ALA A 189 1.56 -9.08 2.64
CA ALA A 189 1.73 -9.55 1.26
C ALA A 189 2.85 -8.77 0.55
N ILE A 190 2.86 -7.45 0.66
CA ILE A 190 3.91 -6.60 0.09
C ILE A 190 5.26 -6.91 0.73
N GLY A 191 5.34 -6.99 2.06
CA GLY A 191 6.59 -7.31 2.78
C GLY A 191 7.13 -8.71 2.51
N SER A 192 6.30 -9.62 2.00
CA SER A 192 6.74 -10.95 1.59
C SER A 192 7.34 -11.01 0.18
N SER A 193 7.10 -9.98 -0.64
CA SER A 193 7.56 -9.90 -2.04
C SER A 193 9.06 -9.65 -2.10
N ALA A 194 9.74 -10.29 -3.07
CA ALA A 194 11.18 -10.18 -3.21
C ALA A 194 11.60 -8.77 -3.64
N THR A 195 10.88 -8.20 -4.61
CA THR A 195 11.11 -6.84 -5.08
C THR A 195 9.82 -6.03 -5.18
N TYR A 196 9.91 -4.71 -5.15
CA TYR A 196 8.76 -3.82 -5.39
C TYR A 196 8.21 -3.97 -6.82
N LYS A 197 9.07 -4.37 -7.77
CA LYS A 197 8.68 -4.55 -9.17
C LYS A 197 7.67 -5.67 -9.33
N ASP A 198 7.85 -6.78 -8.59
CA ASP A 198 6.92 -7.90 -8.60
C ASP A 198 5.49 -7.46 -8.19
N VAL A 199 5.41 -6.54 -7.22
CA VAL A 199 4.14 -5.99 -6.73
C VAL A 199 3.49 -5.06 -7.77
N LEU A 200 4.30 -4.24 -8.45
CA LEU A 200 3.81 -3.33 -9.51
C LEU A 200 3.41 -4.07 -10.78
N GLU A 201 4.09 -5.17 -11.11
CA GLU A 201 3.78 -5.99 -12.29
C GLU A 201 2.47 -6.77 -12.11
N ASN A 202 2.18 -7.25 -10.90
CA ASN A 202 0.98 -8.03 -10.62
C ASN A 202 0.36 -7.71 -9.24
N PRO A 203 -0.38 -6.59 -9.11
CA PRO A 203 -1.03 -6.20 -7.85
C PRO A 203 -2.11 -7.19 -7.39
N ASP A 204 -2.70 -7.98 -8.31
CA ASP A 204 -3.73 -8.98 -8.00
C ASP A 204 -3.21 -10.11 -7.11
N PHE A 205 -1.89 -10.34 -7.05
CA PHE A 205 -1.33 -11.32 -6.12
C PHE A 205 -1.58 -10.93 -4.66
N ILE A 206 -1.60 -9.62 -4.35
CA ILE A 206 -1.86 -9.11 -3.02
C ILE A 206 -3.25 -9.54 -2.58
N SER A 207 -4.27 -9.28 -3.40
CA SER A 207 -5.65 -9.60 -3.06
C SER A 207 -5.88 -11.10 -2.87
N ARG A 208 -5.31 -11.95 -3.74
CA ARG A 208 -5.39 -13.42 -3.59
C ARG A 208 -4.80 -13.90 -2.26
N LYS A 209 -3.58 -13.47 -1.94
CA LYS A 209 -2.89 -13.87 -0.71
C LYS A 209 -3.63 -13.41 0.56
N VAL A 210 -4.25 -12.23 0.49
CA VAL A 210 -5.03 -11.65 1.59
C VAL A 210 -6.36 -12.39 1.77
N LEU A 211 -7.04 -12.78 0.68
CA LEU A 211 -8.26 -13.59 0.73
C LEU A 211 -8.01 -15.01 1.28
N GLU A 212 -6.89 -15.64 0.91
CA GLU A 212 -6.48 -16.97 1.42
C GLU A 212 -6.29 -16.99 2.96
N SER A 213 -6.04 -15.83 3.58
CA SER A 213 -5.78 -15.73 5.01
C SER A 213 -7.05 -15.78 5.89
N GLY A 214 -8.26 -15.82 5.30
CA GLY A 214 -9.51 -15.99 6.07
C GLY A 214 -9.81 -14.85 7.05
N LEU A 215 -9.63 -13.61 6.59
CA LEU A 215 -9.67 -12.40 7.42
C LEU A 215 -11.06 -12.04 7.95
N ASP A 216 -12.10 -12.63 7.35
CA ASP A 216 -13.52 -12.52 7.69
C ASP A 216 -13.99 -13.58 8.72
N SER A 217 -13.05 -14.32 9.30
CA SER A 217 -13.36 -15.19 10.43
C SER A 217 -13.86 -14.37 11.63
N GLN A 218 -15.03 -14.73 12.16
CA GLN A 218 -15.68 -14.06 13.30
C GLN A 218 -16.05 -12.58 13.08
N THR A 219 -16.22 -12.14 11.83
CA THR A 219 -16.72 -10.80 11.51
C THR A 219 -18.20 -10.82 11.15
N ALA A 220 -18.85 -9.67 11.28
CA ALA A 220 -20.23 -9.45 10.86
C ALA A 220 -20.37 -9.31 9.33
N PHE A 221 -19.26 -9.21 8.60
CA PHE A 221 -19.24 -9.12 7.14
C PHE A 221 -18.35 -10.21 6.55
N GLU A 222 -18.68 -10.59 5.33
CA GLU A 222 -17.93 -11.48 4.45
C GLU A 222 -17.29 -10.66 3.34
N ILE A 223 -16.04 -10.98 3.00
CA ILE A 223 -15.29 -10.25 1.97
C ILE A 223 -15.59 -10.89 0.62
N VAL A 224 -16.17 -10.11 -0.30
CA VAL A 224 -16.49 -10.56 -1.67
C VAL A 224 -15.27 -10.38 -2.58
N SER A 225 -14.65 -9.20 -2.54
CA SER A 225 -13.44 -8.89 -3.31
C SER A 225 -12.57 -7.88 -2.58
N ILE A 226 -11.27 -7.90 -2.91
CA ILE A 226 -10.30 -6.89 -2.52
C ILE A 226 -9.63 -6.43 -3.81
N ASP A 227 -9.82 -5.16 -4.15
CA ASP A 227 -9.33 -4.57 -5.38
C ASP A 227 -8.28 -3.50 -5.03
N ILE A 228 -7.11 -3.54 -5.67
CA ILE A 228 -6.08 -2.51 -5.48
C ILE A 228 -6.44 -1.31 -6.36
N ALA A 229 -6.81 -0.20 -5.73
CA ALA A 229 -7.28 1.01 -6.42
C ALA A 229 -6.13 1.91 -6.87
N ASP A 230 -5.05 1.96 -6.09
CA ASP A 230 -3.85 2.73 -6.41
C ASP A 230 -2.62 2.09 -5.75
N ILE A 231 -1.49 2.11 -6.44
CA ILE A 231 -0.19 1.66 -5.94
C ILE A 231 0.90 2.58 -6.49
N SER A 232 1.69 3.17 -5.57
CA SER A 232 2.77 4.07 -5.94
C SER A 232 4.02 3.81 -5.10
N VAL A 233 5.17 4.13 -5.66
CA VAL A 233 6.45 4.07 -4.94
C VAL A 233 6.59 5.37 -4.14
N ALA A 234 6.78 5.26 -2.82
CA ALA A 234 6.94 6.44 -1.98
C ALA A 234 8.25 7.17 -2.35
N GLY A 235 8.20 8.44 -2.79
CA GLY A 235 9.41 9.24 -2.99
C GLY A 235 9.67 9.82 -4.38
N THR A 236 8.66 10.04 -5.23
CA THR A 236 8.79 10.87 -6.45
C THR A 236 8.15 12.26 -6.31
N GLY A 237 7.46 12.55 -5.20
CA GLY A 237 6.82 13.84 -4.90
C GLY A 237 7.47 14.56 -3.71
N ALA A 238 7.58 15.88 -3.81
CA ALA A 238 8.44 16.79 -3.03
C ALA A 238 8.22 16.86 -1.50
N LYS A 239 7.53 15.92 -0.84
CA LYS A 239 7.27 15.99 0.61
C LYS A 239 7.35 14.69 1.41
N ASP A 240 7.56 13.53 0.80
CA ASP A 240 7.45 12.26 1.54
C ASP A 240 8.79 11.56 1.75
N VAL A 241 8.89 10.91 2.92
CA VAL A 241 10.05 10.21 3.49
C VAL A 241 10.81 9.40 2.43
N ALA A 242 12.12 9.63 2.35
CA ALA A 242 13.00 9.02 1.35
C ALA A 242 12.95 7.48 1.34
N ASN A 243 12.95 6.90 0.15
CA ASN A 243 13.10 5.46 -0.06
C ASN A 243 14.47 4.98 0.40
N VAL A 244 14.50 4.17 1.45
CA VAL A 244 15.74 3.64 2.02
C VAL A 244 16.49 2.77 1.00
N GLY A 245 15.78 1.91 0.26
CA GLY A 245 16.40 1.08 -0.78
C GLY A 245 17.06 1.89 -1.90
N ALA A 246 16.42 2.95 -2.39
CA ALA A 246 16.98 3.81 -3.43
C ALA A 246 18.21 4.59 -2.95
N MET A 247 18.18 5.05 -1.69
CA MET A 247 19.31 5.71 -1.05
C MET A 247 20.50 4.75 -0.92
N LEU A 248 20.28 3.54 -0.42
CA LEU A 248 21.34 2.52 -0.28
C LEU A 248 21.93 2.10 -1.63
N GLU A 249 21.11 1.97 -2.67
CA GLU A 249 21.60 1.70 -4.04
C GLU A 249 22.46 2.84 -4.58
N THR A 250 22.06 4.09 -4.31
CA THR A 250 22.85 5.27 -4.69
C THR A 250 24.19 5.28 -3.95
N GLU A 251 24.20 5.00 -2.65
CA GLU A 251 25.42 4.93 -1.84
C GLU A 251 26.35 3.79 -2.29
N ARG A 252 25.81 2.62 -2.65
CA ARG A 252 26.58 1.51 -3.21
C ARG A 252 27.22 1.89 -4.55
N ALA A 253 26.45 2.52 -5.45
CA ALA A 253 26.95 2.98 -6.74
C ALA A 253 28.05 4.05 -6.58
N GLU A 254 27.91 4.96 -5.61
CA GLU A 254 28.96 5.94 -5.29
C GLU A 254 30.22 5.30 -4.70
N ALA A 255 30.07 4.31 -3.83
CA ALA A 255 31.19 3.55 -3.28
C ALA A 255 31.95 2.79 -4.39
N ASP A 256 31.24 2.11 -5.28
CA ASP A 256 31.82 1.43 -6.44
C ASP A 256 32.53 2.40 -7.39
N LYS A 257 31.92 3.57 -7.63
CA LYS A 257 32.55 4.62 -8.43
C LYS A 257 33.87 5.08 -7.78
N LYS A 258 33.89 5.31 -6.46
CA LYS A 258 35.11 5.71 -5.73
C LYS A 258 36.17 4.61 -5.78
N LEU A 259 35.80 3.35 -5.58
CA LEU A 259 36.72 2.22 -5.67
C LEU A 259 37.35 2.14 -7.07
N ARG A 260 36.53 2.21 -8.13
CA ARG A 260 37.02 2.16 -9.51
C ARG A 260 37.86 3.38 -9.89
N GLN A 261 37.56 4.56 -9.34
CA GLN A 261 38.40 5.75 -9.49
C GLN A 261 39.76 5.56 -8.80
N ALA A 262 39.78 5.02 -7.58
CA ALA A 262 41.01 4.75 -6.84
C ALA A 262 41.88 3.68 -7.52
N GLU A 263 41.28 2.62 -8.07
CA GLU A 263 41.99 1.62 -8.87
C GLU A 263 42.60 2.22 -10.15
N ALA A 264 41.84 3.07 -10.85
CA ALA A 264 42.32 3.75 -12.05
C ALA A 264 43.48 4.71 -11.73
N GLU A 265 43.39 5.44 -10.62
CA GLU A 265 44.46 6.30 -10.12
C GLU A 265 45.69 5.49 -9.71
N GLY A 266 45.50 4.39 -8.98
CA GLY A 266 46.58 3.47 -8.61
C GLY A 266 47.30 2.90 -9.83
N ARG A 267 46.57 2.48 -10.87
CA ARG A 267 47.16 2.03 -12.16
C ARG A 267 47.96 3.15 -12.83
N ARG A 268 47.45 4.38 -12.82
CA ARG A 268 48.15 5.54 -13.38
C ARG A 268 49.46 5.81 -12.64
N VAL A 269 49.45 5.79 -11.31
CA VAL A 269 50.65 5.99 -10.49
C VAL A 269 51.67 4.87 -10.73
N MET A 270 51.23 3.62 -10.79
CA MET A 270 52.11 2.48 -11.10
C MET A 270 52.74 2.58 -12.49
N ALA A 271 51.97 3.01 -13.50
CA ALA A 271 52.50 3.24 -14.85
C ALA A 271 53.57 4.33 -14.86
N VAL A 272 53.34 5.44 -14.16
CA VAL A 272 54.34 6.52 -14.01
C VAL A 272 55.57 6.03 -13.25
N ALA A 273 55.39 5.27 -12.16
CA ALA A 273 56.51 4.69 -11.41
C ALA A 273 57.35 3.75 -12.28
N MET A 274 56.71 2.90 -13.08
CA MET A 274 57.37 2.00 -14.02
C MET A 274 58.09 2.77 -15.13
N GLU A 275 57.51 3.86 -15.63
CA GLU A 275 58.19 4.75 -16.58
C GLU A 275 59.45 5.38 -15.97
N GLN A 276 59.37 5.84 -14.71
CA GLN A 276 60.52 6.39 -13.99
C GLN A 276 61.59 5.34 -13.70
N GLU A 277 61.21 4.13 -13.32
CA GLU A 277 62.12 3.00 -13.12
C GLU A 277 62.85 2.65 -14.42
N MET A 278 62.13 2.61 -15.54
CA MET A 278 62.73 2.37 -16.86
C MET A 278 63.68 3.50 -17.26
N LYS A 279 63.33 4.77 -16.99
CA LYS A 279 64.23 5.91 -17.21
C LYS A 279 65.51 5.78 -16.37
N ALA A 280 65.39 5.49 -15.07
CA ALA A 280 66.54 5.27 -14.20
C ALA A 280 67.42 4.12 -14.70
N ARG A 281 66.80 3.00 -15.14
CA ARG A 281 67.51 1.86 -15.72
C ARG A 281 68.23 2.22 -17.02
N THR A 282 67.61 3.01 -17.91
CA THR A 282 68.29 3.49 -19.12
C THR A 282 69.49 4.38 -18.79
N GLN A 283 69.37 5.24 -17.79
CA GLN A 283 70.48 6.09 -17.34
C GLN A 283 71.61 5.27 -16.71
N GLU A 284 71.30 4.27 -15.89
CA GLU A 284 72.29 3.36 -15.32
C GLU A 284 73.05 2.59 -16.43
N MET A 285 72.33 2.07 -17.43
CA MET A 285 72.94 1.37 -18.56
C MET A 285 73.77 2.32 -19.44
N GLN A 286 73.32 3.56 -19.64
CA GLN A 286 74.11 4.60 -20.30
C GLN A 286 75.39 4.92 -19.51
N ALA A 287 75.33 5.04 -18.19
CA ALA A 287 76.51 5.25 -17.36
C ALA A 287 77.51 4.10 -17.50
N LYS A 288 77.03 2.85 -17.50
CA LYS A 288 77.88 1.67 -17.77
C LYS A 288 78.49 1.68 -19.17
N LEU A 289 77.73 2.10 -20.19
CA LEU A 289 78.24 2.25 -21.54
C LEU A 289 79.35 3.30 -21.60
N VAL A 290 79.15 4.45 -20.93
CA VAL A 290 80.16 5.52 -20.86
C VAL A 290 81.40 5.06 -20.09
N GLU A 291 81.24 4.32 -19.00
CA GLU A 291 82.35 3.73 -18.25
C GLU A 291 83.18 2.78 -19.12
N ALA A 292 82.53 1.86 -19.84
CA ALA A 292 83.20 0.96 -20.77
C ALA A 292 83.86 1.70 -21.95
N GLN A 293 83.21 2.75 -22.47
CA GLN A 293 83.80 3.60 -23.51
C GLN A 293 85.02 4.36 -22.99
N ALA A 294 85.02 4.81 -21.73
CA ALA A 294 86.14 5.51 -21.11
C ALA A 294 87.37 4.61 -20.90
N GLU A 295 87.21 3.29 -20.86
CA GLU A 295 88.33 2.35 -20.85
C GLU A 295 89.15 2.42 -22.15
N VAL A 296 88.53 2.72 -23.30
CA VAL A 296 89.22 2.77 -24.60
C VAL A 296 90.26 3.90 -24.65
N PRO A 297 89.93 5.18 -24.34
CA PRO A 297 90.93 6.24 -24.23
C PRO A 297 91.99 5.96 -23.16
N ARG A 298 91.62 5.35 -22.02
CA ARG A 298 92.59 4.99 -20.97
C ARG A 298 93.58 3.94 -21.45
N ALA A 299 93.11 2.91 -22.14
CA ALA A 299 93.93 1.88 -22.76
C ALA A 299 94.81 2.46 -23.88
N MET A 300 94.28 3.36 -24.71
CA MET A 300 95.08 4.07 -25.73
C MET A 300 96.17 4.95 -25.10
N ALA A 301 95.84 5.71 -24.05
CA ALA A 301 96.81 6.52 -23.32
C ALA A 301 97.88 5.67 -22.63
N GLN A 302 97.54 4.45 -22.18
CA GLN A 302 98.49 3.49 -21.67
C GLN A 302 99.38 2.90 -22.78
N ALA A 303 98.82 2.55 -23.95
CA ALA A 303 99.58 2.09 -25.10
C ALA A 303 100.57 3.15 -25.64
N LEU A 304 100.19 4.44 -25.62
CA LEU A 304 101.10 5.55 -25.92
C LEU A 304 102.24 5.67 -24.90
N ARG A 305 101.95 5.54 -23.59
CA ARG A 305 102.98 5.59 -22.52
C ARG A 305 103.95 4.41 -22.55
N GLU A 306 103.45 3.22 -22.85
CA GLU A 306 104.26 1.99 -22.95
C GLU A 306 105.01 1.88 -24.29
N GLY A 307 104.84 2.85 -25.21
CA GLY A 307 105.52 2.88 -26.51
C GLY A 307 104.97 1.88 -27.53
N LYS A 308 103.81 1.27 -27.28
CA LYS A 308 103.14 0.32 -28.19
C LYS A 308 102.32 1.02 -29.29
N LEU A 309 102.07 2.32 -29.15
CA LEU A 309 101.40 3.15 -30.16
C LEU A 309 102.25 4.41 -30.43
N GLY A 310 102.62 4.63 -31.69
CA GLY A 310 103.39 5.81 -32.09
C GLY A 310 102.53 7.06 -32.29
N VAL A 311 103.14 8.25 -32.16
CA VAL A 311 102.46 9.54 -32.41
C VAL A 311 101.89 9.62 -33.83
N MET A 312 102.60 9.05 -34.81
CA MET A 312 102.16 9.04 -36.20
C MET A 312 100.98 8.09 -36.46
N ASP A 313 100.85 7.03 -35.66
CA ASP A 313 99.71 6.10 -35.72
C ASP A 313 98.44 6.71 -35.10
N TYR A 314 98.59 7.51 -34.03
CA TYR A 314 97.49 8.27 -33.44
C TYR A 314 96.91 9.30 -34.43
N TYR A 315 97.76 10.06 -35.11
CA TYR A 315 97.31 11.01 -36.14
C TYR A 315 96.63 10.33 -37.33
N ARG A 316 97.09 9.13 -37.74
CA ARG A 316 96.40 8.34 -38.77
C ARG A 316 95.01 7.89 -38.30
N LEU A 317 94.89 7.46 -37.05
CA LEU A 317 93.61 7.04 -36.48
C LEU A 317 92.62 8.21 -36.40
N GLN A 318 93.07 9.39 -35.95
CA GLN A 318 92.25 10.61 -35.97
C GLN A 318 91.82 11.01 -37.39
N ASN A 319 92.71 10.88 -38.39
CA ASN A 319 92.35 11.17 -39.79
C ASN A 319 91.28 10.20 -40.32
N ILE A 320 91.40 8.90 -40.02
CA ILE A 320 90.39 7.91 -40.42
C ILE A 320 89.06 8.19 -39.72
N GLU A 321 89.08 8.58 -38.44
CA GLU A 321 87.87 8.94 -37.69
C GLU A 321 87.21 10.20 -38.25
N ALA A 322 87.99 11.22 -38.60
CA ALA A 322 87.51 12.44 -39.26
C ALA A 322 86.89 12.13 -40.63
N ASP A 323 87.54 11.30 -41.45
CA ASP A 323 87.01 10.86 -42.75
C ASP A 323 85.72 10.05 -42.59
N THR A 324 85.64 9.20 -41.56
CA THR A 324 84.44 8.41 -41.25
C THR A 324 83.29 9.32 -40.79
N THR A 325 83.58 10.33 -39.98
CA THR A 325 82.59 11.31 -39.50
C THR A 325 82.07 12.17 -40.64
N MET A 326 82.95 12.66 -41.52
CA MET A 326 82.59 13.36 -42.75
C MET A 326 81.73 12.49 -43.68
N ARG A 327 82.04 11.20 -43.82
CA ARG A 327 81.23 10.28 -44.63
C ARG A 327 79.83 10.05 -44.04
N ARG A 328 79.70 9.90 -42.72
CA ARG A 328 78.40 9.72 -42.03
C ARG A 328 77.51 10.97 -42.11
N SER A 329 78.10 12.16 -42.05
CA SER A 329 77.34 13.41 -42.17
C SER A 329 76.86 13.65 -43.60
N ILE A 330 77.65 13.25 -44.61
CA ILE A 330 77.27 13.31 -46.03
C ILE A 330 76.20 12.25 -46.38
N SER A 331 76.26 11.04 -45.80
CA SER A 331 75.27 9.98 -46.04
C SER A 331 73.91 10.21 -45.35
N GLY A 332 73.80 11.21 -44.48
CA GLY A 332 72.55 11.58 -43.80
C GLY A 332 72.15 10.69 -42.62
N GLU A 333 72.99 9.72 -42.23
CA GLU A 333 72.71 8.79 -41.12
C GLU A 333 72.56 9.51 -39.76
N GLU A 334 73.17 10.68 -39.62
CA GLU A 334 73.15 11.48 -38.40
C GLU A 334 71.77 12.12 -38.14
N LYS A 335 71.03 12.49 -39.21
CA LYS A 335 69.66 13.06 -39.09
C LYS A 335 68.58 12.01 -38.80
N SER A 336 68.79 10.75 -39.19
CA SER A 336 67.84 9.66 -38.94
C SER A 336 67.76 9.27 -37.45
N ARG A 337 68.87 9.34 -36.70
CA ARG A 337 68.88 8.95 -35.27
C ARG A 337 68.23 9.98 -34.34
N GLU A 338 68.25 11.27 -34.67
CA GLU A 338 67.57 12.31 -33.88
C GLU A 338 66.04 12.28 -34.03
N THR A 339 65.53 11.74 -35.14
CA THR A 339 64.07 11.68 -35.41
C THR A 339 63.40 10.50 -34.70
N GLU A 340 64.14 9.42 -34.39
CA GLU A 340 63.62 8.23 -33.68
C GLU A 340 63.67 8.34 -32.14
N SER A 341 64.35 9.35 -31.59
CA SER A 341 64.51 9.55 -30.14
C SER A 341 63.60 10.65 -29.55
N ARG A 342 62.65 11.18 -30.34
CA ARG A 342 61.61 12.14 -29.89
C ARG A 342 60.23 11.51 -29.89
#